data_AF-A0A7Z2QNG1-F1
#
_entry.id   AF-A0A7Z2QNG1-F1
#
_cell.length_a   1.000
_cell.length_b   1.000
_cell.length_c   1.000
_cell.angle_alpha   90.00
_cell.angle_beta   90.00
_cell.angle_gamma   90.00
#
_symmetry.space_group_name_H-M   'P 1'
#
loop_
_entity.id
_entity.type
_entity.pdbx_description
1 polymer ?
#
loop_
_entity_poly.entity_id
_entity_poly.type
_entity_poly.pdbx_seq_one_letter_code
_entity_poly.pdbx_strand_id
1 'polypeptide(L)'
;MFLVDEFDRKVLLGRPWLTMIMCSLTRVILGMYLSFRPPNLITVASALAFAVQDKSRFLELYGIDPREYPFYGIPFLIYTDNAAEFISPRFMATCRRWGMDWDHRPVDKKWYGGLIERVIGTFMGEVHFLPGTTGSNVIQRAGLNPERDARYNIVECGKWLLEQAIIYHGTVHEGLHSTPRQAWVHYDSQGLLDHERVIRPDQQKRFEIDFLAPSYNHTIQPYGINFAGRRYHSIELDPYIGARDVEIMFQPYDLDSIWVMVPGRFLHVPCIYTKNQLSKNWESYSSHKALSSARHVGHSAPAGLIDDEHALAAQKRQRELAVEVETQKNKKPRPPKDITAKTERLSTHPTVQPVIGPPRIIESSRGAPEVLQPTLIIDRFKK
;
A
#
# COMPACT_ATOMS: atom_id res chain seq x y z
N MET A 1 -12.65 6.01 9.35
CA MET A 1 -11.79 6.31 10.50
C MET A 1 -10.40 6.65 9.99
N PHE A 2 -9.73 7.62 10.59
CA PHE A 2 -8.30 7.88 10.35
C PHE A 2 -7.44 6.96 11.20
N LEU A 3 -6.32 6.51 10.63
CA LEU A 3 -5.33 5.68 11.30
C LEU A 3 -4.04 6.46 11.56
N VAL A 4 -3.31 6.03 12.58
CA VAL A 4 -2.00 6.57 12.97
C VAL A 4 -0.87 5.60 12.66
N ASP A 5 0.37 6.09 12.64
CA ASP A 5 1.56 5.27 12.47
C ASP A 5 1.73 4.29 13.64
N GLU A 6 2.27 3.09 13.38
CA GLU A 6 2.46 2.06 14.39
C GLU A 6 3.44 2.48 15.50
N PHE A 7 4.53 3.16 15.12
CA PHE A 7 5.62 3.54 16.01
C PHE A 7 5.51 4.98 16.52
N ASP A 8 4.98 5.90 15.72
CA ASP A 8 4.75 7.30 16.09
C ASP A 8 3.26 7.68 16.02
N ARG A 9 2.53 7.44 17.12
CA ARG A 9 1.08 7.66 17.24
C ARG A 9 0.62 9.10 17.02
N LYS A 10 1.55 10.07 16.95
CA LYS A 10 1.25 11.47 16.60
C LYS A 10 1.11 11.68 15.10
N VAL A 11 1.54 10.71 14.30
CA VAL A 11 1.49 10.80 12.84
C VAL A 11 0.21 10.18 12.32
N LEU A 12 -0.57 10.98 11.62
CA LEU A 12 -1.76 10.54 10.92
C LEU A 12 -1.35 9.94 9.57
N LEU A 13 -1.72 8.68 9.31
CA LEU A 13 -1.47 8.01 8.03
C LEU A 13 -2.55 8.30 6.99
N GLY A 14 -3.79 8.47 7.44
CA GLY A 14 -4.94 8.67 6.56
C GLY A 14 -6.04 7.62 6.77
N ARG A 15 -6.91 7.50 5.77
CA ARG A 15 -8.04 6.55 5.79
C ARG A 15 -7.69 5.34 4.94
N PRO A 16 -7.80 4.12 5.49
CA PRO A 16 -7.58 2.92 4.70
C PRO A 16 -8.80 2.59 3.85
N TRP A 17 -8.56 1.84 2.78
CA TRP A 17 -9.52 1.12 1.96
C TRP A 17 -9.63 -0.32 2.44
N LEU A 18 -10.86 -0.82 2.53
CA LEU A 18 -11.16 -2.21 2.83
C LEU A 18 -11.60 -2.90 1.53
N THR A 19 -10.91 -3.97 1.16
CA THR A 19 -11.39 -4.94 0.16
C THR A 19 -11.98 -6.12 0.90
N MET A 20 -13.21 -6.53 0.57
CA MET A 20 -13.90 -7.62 1.24
C MET A 20 -14.40 -8.65 0.22
N ILE A 21 -14.33 -9.92 0.62
CA ILE A 21 -14.82 -11.06 -0.16
C ILE A 21 -15.81 -11.84 0.68
N MET A 22 -17.00 -12.07 0.14
CA MET A 22 -18.10 -12.73 0.83
C MET A 22 -18.66 -13.90 0.04
N CYS A 23 -19.05 -14.98 0.73
CA CYS A 23 -19.86 -16.04 0.15
C CYS A 23 -21.32 -15.58 -0.01
N SER A 24 -21.82 -15.55 -1.25
CA SER A 24 -23.20 -15.09 -1.53
C SER A 24 -24.30 -15.94 -0.88
N LEU A 25 -24.05 -17.25 -0.72
CA LEU A 25 -24.99 -18.17 -0.11
C LEU A 25 -25.12 -17.95 1.39
N THR A 26 -24.01 -18.08 2.10
CA THR A 26 -23.97 -18.16 3.56
C THR A 26 -23.80 -16.78 4.19
N ARG A 27 -23.45 -15.77 3.38
CA ARG A 27 -23.05 -14.42 3.79
C ARG A 27 -21.81 -14.36 4.66
N VAL A 28 -21.14 -15.48 4.88
CA VAL A 28 -19.85 -15.50 5.56
C VAL A 28 -18.85 -14.66 4.77
N ILE A 29 -18.24 -13.70 5.46
CA ILE A 29 -17.04 -13.02 4.97
C ILE A 29 -15.92 -14.06 4.94
N LEU A 30 -15.31 -14.24 3.77
CA LEU A 30 -14.21 -15.17 3.55
C LEU A 30 -12.87 -14.43 3.57
N GLY A 31 -12.82 -13.28 2.90
CA GLY A 31 -11.59 -12.53 2.63
C GLY A 31 -11.70 -11.07 3.05
N MET A 32 -10.63 -10.49 3.58
CA MET A 32 -10.53 -9.06 3.85
C MET A 32 -9.08 -8.62 3.63
N TYR A 33 -8.89 -7.41 3.12
CA TYR A 33 -7.58 -6.76 3.05
C TYR A 33 -7.72 -5.26 3.27
N LEU A 34 -6.92 -4.72 4.19
CA LEU A 34 -6.91 -3.31 4.56
C LEU A 34 -5.64 -2.65 3.99
N SER A 35 -5.79 -1.57 3.23
CA SER A 35 -4.66 -0.89 2.56
C SER A 35 -4.82 0.62 2.58
N PHE A 36 -3.72 1.37 2.58
CA PHE A 36 -3.80 2.83 2.34
C PHE A 36 -3.88 3.20 0.86
N ARG A 37 -3.71 2.22 -0.03
CA ARG A 37 -3.89 2.41 -1.47
C ARG A 37 -5.35 2.20 -1.84
N PRO A 38 -5.84 2.93 -2.86
CA PRO A 38 -7.13 2.62 -3.44
C PRO A 38 -7.15 1.16 -3.93
N PRO A 39 -8.35 0.60 -4.08
CA PRO A 39 -8.53 -0.71 -4.68
C PRO A 39 -7.68 -0.91 -5.91
N ASN A 40 -7.09 -2.10 -6.04
CA ASN A 40 -6.37 -2.51 -7.24
C ASN A 40 -6.20 -4.03 -7.22
N LEU A 41 -5.52 -4.55 -8.24
CA LEU A 41 -5.25 -5.98 -8.37
C LEU A 41 -4.54 -6.57 -7.14
N ILE A 42 -3.62 -5.85 -6.50
CA ILE A 42 -2.88 -6.33 -5.34
C ILE A 42 -3.80 -6.44 -4.12
N THR A 43 -4.69 -5.46 -3.89
CA THR A 43 -5.61 -5.50 -2.74
C THR A 43 -6.62 -6.65 -2.90
N VAL A 44 -7.09 -6.88 -4.12
CA VAL A 44 -7.98 -8.00 -4.46
C VAL A 44 -7.28 -9.34 -4.32
N ALA A 45 -6.08 -9.50 -4.90
CA ALA A 45 -5.31 -10.73 -4.79
C ALA A 45 -4.99 -11.05 -3.33
N SER A 46 -4.69 -10.04 -2.51
CA SER A 46 -4.43 -10.21 -1.07
C SER A 46 -5.68 -10.64 -0.31
N ALA A 47 -6.83 -10.02 -0.60
CA ALA A 47 -8.10 -10.43 0.02
C ALA A 47 -8.50 -11.85 -0.42
N LEU A 48 -8.25 -12.24 -1.67
CA LEU A 48 -8.52 -13.57 -2.21
C LEU A 48 -7.57 -14.61 -1.61
N ALA A 49 -6.29 -14.29 -1.45
CA ALA A 49 -5.34 -15.15 -0.77
C ALA A 49 -5.81 -15.44 0.66
N PHE A 50 -6.22 -14.41 1.40
CA PHE A 50 -6.82 -14.58 2.72
C PHE A 50 -8.11 -15.42 2.67
N ALA A 51 -8.98 -15.21 1.67
CA ALA A 51 -10.23 -15.97 1.52
C ALA A 51 -10.02 -17.47 1.35
N VAL A 52 -9.00 -17.84 0.60
CA VAL A 52 -8.78 -19.22 0.13
C VAL A 52 -7.89 -20.02 1.08
N GLN A 53 -6.90 -19.37 1.72
CA GLN A 53 -5.96 -20.04 2.62
C GLN A 53 -6.56 -20.36 3.98
N ASP A 54 -6.02 -21.42 4.61
CA ASP A 54 -6.22 -21.68 6.04
C ASP A 54 -5.66 -20.49 6.83
N LYS A 55 -6.53 -19.90 7.66
CA LYS A 55 -6.24 -18.67 8.40
C LYS A 55 -5.68 -18.93 9.80
N SER A 56 -5.51 -20.18 10.22
CA SER A 56 -5.19 -20.54 11.62
C SER A 56 -3.95 -19.82 12.13
N ARG A 57 -2.83 -19.95 11.41
CA ARG A 57 -1.58 -19.25 11.76
C ARG A 57 -1.75 -17.73 11.78
N PHE A 58 -2.52 -17.17 10.86
CA PHE A 58 -2.76 -15.73 10.80
C PHE A 58 -3.58 -15.26 12.00
N LEU A 59 -4.67 -15.96 12.36
CA LEU A 59 -5.54 -15.61 13.48
C LEU A 59 -4.80 -15.72 14.81
N GLU A 60 -3.96 -16.75 14.97
CA GLU A 60 -3.10 -16.94 16.14
C GLU A 60 -2.15 -15.76 16.36
N LEU A 61 -1.59 -15.16 15.30
CA LEU A 61 -0.75 -13.95 15.40
C LEU A 61 -1.49 -12.75 16.01
N TYR A 62 -2.82 -12.73 15.90
CA TYR A 62 -3.67 -11.70 16.50
C TYR A 62 -4.31 -12.14 17.83
N GLY A 63 -4.01 -13.35 18.31
CA GLY A 63 -4.55 -13.91 19.54
C GLY A 63 -6.02 -14.32 19.43
N ILE A 64 -6.47 -14.72 18.24
CA ILE A 64 -7.83 -15.18 17.96
C ILE A 64 -7.81 -16.70 17.79
N ASP A 65 -8.76 -17.43 18.40
CA ASP A 65 -8.87 -18.88 18.20
C ASP A 65 -9.30 -19.17 16.75
N PRO A 66 -8.55 -20.00 15.97
CA PRO A 66 -8.93 -20.37 14.61
C PRO A 66 -10.37 -20.91 14.45
N ARG A 67 -10.95 -21.50 15.49
CA ARG A 67 -12.34 -22.01 15.50
C ARG A 67 -13.38 -20.89 15.42
N GLU A 68 -13.01 -19.67 15.82
CA GLU A 68 -13.86 -18.49 15.73
C GLU A 68 -13.95 -17.94 14.31
N TYR A 69 -13.03 -18.27 13.40
CA TYR A 69 -13.14 -17.91 11.98
C TYR A 69 -12.65 -19.06 11.08
N PRO A 70 -13.39 -20.20 11.04
CA PRO A 70 -12.96 -21.42 10.39
C PRO A 70 -13.28 -21.46 8.88
N PHE A 71 -13.60 -20.32 8.28
CA PHE A 71 -14.17 -20.25 6.93
C PHE A 71 -13.08 -19.94 5.89
N TYR A 72 -12.77 -20.89 5.02
CA TYR A 72 -11.81 -20.72 3.92
C TYR A 72 -12.04 -21.74 2.80
N GLY A 73 -11.33 -21.60 1.68
CA GLY A 73 -11.40 -22.50 0.52
C GLY A 73 -11.54 -21.81 -0.84
N ILE A 74 -11.38 -22.59 -1.90
CA ILE A 74 -11.35 -22.15 -3.29
C ILE A 74 -12.78 -21.99 -3.82
N PRO A 75 -13.20 -20.78 -4.21
CA PRO A 75 -14.51 -20.57 -4.83
C PRO A 75 -14.64 -21.24 -6.19
N PHE A 76 -15.88 -21.48 -6.63
CA PHE A 76 -16.13 -21.89 -8.02
C PHE A 76 -16.15 -20.68 -8.93
N LEU A 77 -16.83 -19.61 -8.51
CA LEU A 77 -17.00 -18.42 -9.32
C LEU A 77 -16.83 -17.17 -8.45
N ILE A 78 -16.19 -16.17 -9.02
CA ILE A 78 -15.96 -14.88 -8.40
C ILE A 78 -16.66 -13.82 -9.26
N TYR A 79 -17.59 -13.10 -8.66
CA TYR A 79 -18.25 -11.94 -9.24
C TYR A 79 -17.59 -10.65 -8.75
N THR A 80 -17.29 -9.76 -9.68
CA THR A 80 -16.81 -8.40 -9.34
C THR A 80 -17.76 -7.32 -9.82
N ASP A 81 -17.62 -6.14 -9.24
CA ASP A 81 -18.03 -4.90 -9.87
C ASP A 81 -17.24 -4.65 -11.17
N ASN A 82 -17.82 -3.89 -12.11
CA ASN A 82 -17.24 -3.66 -13.44
C ASN A 82 -16.06 -2.67 -13.44
N ALA A 83 -15.31 -2.53 -12.35
CA ALA A 83 -14.15 -1.66 -12.37
C ALA A 83 -13.08 -2.27 -13.30
N ALA A 84 -12.50 -1.42 -14.15
CA ALA A 84 -11.52 -1.81 -15.17
C ALA A 84 -10.27 -2.52 -14.57
N GLU A 85 -10.04 -2.32 -13.28
CA GLU A 85 -8.93 -2.91 -12.51
C GLU A 85 -9.07 -4.43 -12.29
N PHE A 86 -10.25 -5.01 -12.52
CA PHE A 86 -10.56 -6.42 -12.28
C PHE A 86 -10.51 -7.32 -13.52
N ILE A 87 -9.97 -6.81 -14.64
CA ILE A 87 -10.02 -7.47 -15.95
C ILE A 87 -8.63 -7.94 -16.42
N SER A 88 -7.63 -8.00 -15.52
CA SER A 88 -6.29 -8.48 -15.92
C SER A 88 -6.34 -9.92 -16.45
N PRO A 89 -6.03 -10.17 -17.75
CA PRO A 89 -6.11 -11.51 -18.32
C PRO A 89 -5.18 -12.50 -17.62
N ARG A 90 -4.01 -12.02 -17.17
CA ARG A 90 -3.05 -12.82 -16.41
C ARG A 90 -3.65 -13.26 -15.07
N PHE A 91 -4.32 -12.37 -14.36
CA PHE A 91 -4.94 -12.70 -13.08
C PHE A 91 -6.10 -13.68 -13.25
N MET A 92 -6.98 -13.45 -14.23
CA MET A 92 -8.07 -14.39 -14.54
C MET A 92 -7.54 -15.78 -14.94
N ALA A 93 -6.45 -15.84 -15.71
CA ALA A 93 -5.81 -17.11 -16.05
C ALA A 93 -5.21 -17.79 -14.81
N THR A 94 -4.66 -17.03 -13.86
CA THR A 94 -4.22 -17.55 -12.56
C THR A 94 -5.39 -18.10 -11.75
N CYS A 95 -6.50 -17.37 -11.64
CA CYS A 95 -7.70 -17.84 -10.97
C CYS A 95 -8.21 -19.17 -11.56
N ARG A 96 -8.30 -19.26 -12.90
CA ARG A 96 -8.73 -20.48 -13.60
C ARG A 96 -7.82 -21.68 -13.37
N ARG A 97 -6.50 -21.49 -13.24
CA ARG A 97 -5.57 -22.59 -12.89
C ARG A 97 -5.88 -23.21 -11.53
N TRP A 98 -6.41 -22.41 -10.63
CA TRP A 98 -6.87 -22.84 -9.31
C TRP A 98 -8.35 -23.25 -9.31
N GLY A 99 -8.98 -23.38 -10.48
CA GLY A 99 -10.37 -23.78 -10.61
C GLY A 99 -11.38 -22.69 -10.28
N MET A 100 -10.95 -21.43 -10.18
CA MET A 100 -11.83 -20.28 -9.92
C MET A 100 -12.21 -19.63 -11.24
N ASP A 101 -13.49 -19.67 -11.59
CA ASP A 101 -14.06 -18.86 -12.66
C ASP A 101 -14.21 -17.42 -12.19
N TRP A 102 -14.16 -16.50 -13.16
CA TRP A 102 -14.22 -15.07 -12.93
C TRP A 102 -15.23 -14.46 -13.90
N ASP A 103 -16.20 -13.74 -13.36
CA ASP A 103 -17.22 -13.10 -14.16
C ASP A 103 -17.62 -11.74 -13.58
N HIS A 104 -18.19 -10.90 -14.43
CA HIS A 104 -18.82 -9.68 -14.00
C HIS A 104 -20.18 -10.00 -13.38
N ARG A 105 -20.62 -9.17 -12.43
CA ARG A 105 -21.99 -9.26 -11.95
C ARG A 105 -22.96 -9.21 -13.16
N PRO A 106 -23.93 -10.14 -13.25
CA PRO A 106 -24.96 -10.06 -14.28
C PRO A 106 -25.70 -8.72 -14.18
N VAL A 107 -25.92 -8.04 -15.30
CA VAL A 107 -26.50 -6.68 -15.35
C VAL A 107 -27.90 -6.63 -14.72
N ASP A 108 -28.62 -7.75 -14.77
CA ASP A 108 -29.96 -7.98 -14.22
C ASP A 108 -29.96 -8.31 -12.72
N LYS A 109 -28.83 -8.68 -12.12
CA LYS A 109 -28.73 -9.12 -10.70
C LYS A 109 -28.07 -8.07 -9.81
N LYS A 110 -28.66 -6.87 -9.75
CA LYS A 110 -28.23 -5.75 -8.88
C LYS A 110 -28.14 -6.12 -7.39
N TRP A 111 -28.89 -7.11 -6.94
CA TRP A 111 -28.94 -7.54 -5.54
C TRP A 111 -27.60 -8.07 -5.02
N TYR A 112 -26.73 -8.61 -5.87
CA TYR A 112 -25.38 -9.04 -5.49
C TYR A 112 -24.58 -7.89 -4.86
N GLY A 113 -24.53 -6.72 -5.51
CA GLY A 113 -23.84 -5.53 -4.96
C GLY A 113 -24.42 -5.09 -3.62
N GLY A 114 -25.75 -5.15 -3.48
CA GLY A 114 -26.45 -4.82 -2.24
C GLY A 114 -26.12 -5.73 -1.05
N LEU A 115 -25.54 -6.92 -1.26
CA LEU A 115 -25.12 -7.79 -0.16
C LEU A 115 -23.89 -7.24 0.54
N ILE A 116 -22.87 -6.92 -0.24
CA ILE A 116 -21.60 -6.41 0.27
C ILE A 116 -21.76 -4.96 0.70
N GLU A 117 -22.49 -4.13 -0.05
CA GLU A 117 -22.80 -2.76 0.37
C GLU A 117 -23.48 -2.71 1.75
N ARG A 118 -24.41 -3.64 2.03
CA ARG A 118 -25.07 -3.73 3.33
C ARG A 118 -24.09 -4.10 4.45
N VAL A 119 -23.24 -5.10 4.24
CA VAL A 119 -22.27 -5.53 5.26
C VAL A 119 -21.20 -4.48 5.50
N ILE A 120 -20.72 -3.83 4.44
CA ILE A 120 -19.84 -2.66 4.57
C ILE A 120 -20.55 -1.57 5.37
N GLY A 121 -21.82 -1.29 5.09
CA GLY A 121 -22.63 -0.34 5.85
C GLY A 121 -22.71 -0.69 7.34
N THR A 122 -22.93 -1.97 7.67
CA THR A 122 -22.93 -2.46 9.06
C THR A 122 -21.58 -2.24 9.74
N PHE A 123 -20.48 -2.62 9.07
CA PHE A 123 -19.13 -2.42 9.60
C PHE A 123 -18.82 -0.94 9.79
N MET A 124 -19.20 -0.10 8.83
CA MET A 124 -19.02 1.36 8.94
C MET A 124 -19.83 1.94 10.09
N GLY A 125 -21.03 1.43 10.34
CA GLY A 125 -21.84 1.70 11.54
C GLY A 125 -21.05 1.51 12.83
N GLU A 126 -20.42 0.34 12.98
CA GLU A 126 -19.60 0.01 14.17
C GLU A 126 -18.31 0.84 14.24
N VAL A 127 -17.67 1.13 13.10
CA VAL A 127 -16.49 2.01 13.01
C VAL A 127 -16.80 3.43 13.51
N HIS A 128 -18.06 3.88 13.48
CA HIS A 128 -18.44 5.19 14.02
C HIS A 128 -18.36 5.29 15.54
N PHE A 129 -18.20 4.18 16.26
CA PHE A 129 -17.93 4.20 17.71
C PHE A 129 -16.43 4.21 18.04
N LEU A 130 -15.56 4.08 17.03
CA LEU A 130 -14.11 4.09 17.23
C LEU A 130 -13.51 5.52 17.24
N PRO A 131 -12.51 5.78 18.08
CA PRO A 131 -11.71 7.00 18.06
C PRO A 131 -11.13 7.29 16.66
N GLY A 132 -11.25 8.53 16.20
CA GLY A 132 -10.75 8.98 14.89
C GLY A 132 -11.73 8.78 13.72
N THR A 133 -12.99 8.48 14.02
CA THR A 133 -14.05 8.42 13.01
C THR A 133 -14.62 9.79 12.67
N THR A 134 -15.04 9.99 11.42
CA THR A 134 -15.88 11.14 11.05
C THR A 134 -17.33 10.76 11.28
N GLY A 135 -18.03 11.45 12.18
CA GLY A 135 -19.47 11.26 12.36
C GLY A 135 -20.22 11.30 11.02
N SER A 136 -21.24 10.46 10.91
CA SER A 136 -22.04 10.28 9.68
C SER A 136 -23.03 11.43 9.44
N ASN A 137 -23.30 12.26 10.45
CA ASN A 137 -24.16 13.45 10.36
C ASN A 137 -23.55 14.69 11.04
N VAL A 138 -24.01 15.88 10.67
CA VAL A 138 -23.56 17.20 11.12
C VAL A 138 -23.57 17.33 12.65
N ILE A 139 -24.55 16.73 13.33
CA ILE A 139 -24.67 16.74 14.80
C ILE A 139 -23.57 15.90 15.46
N GLN A 140 -23.24 14.72 14.91
CA GLN A 140 -22.13 13.90 15.39
C GLN A 140 -20.76 14.52 15.07
N ARG A 141 -20.67 15.39 14.05
CA ARG A 141 -19.45 16.13 13.71
C ARG A 141 -19.19 17.31 14.64
N ALA A 142 -20.19 17.77 15.39
CA ALA A 142 -20.03 18.88 16.32
C ALA A 142 -19.18 18.43 17.54
N GLY A 143 -17.92 18.87 17.58
CA GLY A 143 -17.00 18.62 18.70
C GLY A 143 -15.99 17.48 18.49
N LEU A 144 -16.14 16.66 17.44
CA LEU A 144 -15.15 15.65 17.08
C LEU A 144 -14.04 16.27 16.21
N ASN A 145 -12.78 15.94 16.52
CA ASN A 145 -11.67 16.17 15.61
C ASN A 145 -11.07 14.81 15.22
N PRO A 146 -11.59 14.17 14.17
CA PRO A 146 -11.23 12.79 13.79
C PRO A 146 -9.74 12.57 13.57
N GLU A 147 -9.01 13.62 13.20
CA GLU A 147 -7.55 13.55 13.02
C GLU A 147 -6.83 13.54 14.37
N ARG A 148 -7.29 14.35 15.34
CA ARG A 148 -6.71 14.41 16.71
C ARG A 148 -7.14 13.24 17.59
N ASP A 149 -8.31 12.67 17.32
CA ASP A 149 -8.89 11.57 18.07
C ASP A 149 -8.46 10.20 17.55
N ALA A 150 -7.73 10.13 16.42
CA ALA A 150 -7.20 8.89 15.88
C ALA A 150 -6.22 8.23 16.87
N ARG A 151 -6.41 6.93 17.09
CA ARG A 151 -5.59 6.12 18.02
C ARG A 151 -5.14 4.79 17.44
N TYR A 152 -5.93 4.21 16.53
CA TYR A 152 -5.66 2.91 15.93
C TYR A 152 -4.60 3.01 14.84
N ASN A 153 -3.61 2.11 14.87
CA ASN A 153 -2.78 1.84 13.70
C ASN A 153 -3.46 0.80 12.78
N ILE A 154 -2.87 0.52 11.62
CA ILE A 154 -3.46 -0.41 10.64
C ILE A 154 -3.52 -1.87 11.12
N VAL A 155 -2.56 -2.31 11.93
CA VAL A 155 -2.52 -3.66 12.50
C VAL A 155 -3.64 -3.84 13.54
N GLU A 156 -3.82 -2.86 14.42
CA GLU A 156 -4.89 -2.85 15.43
C GLU A 156 -6.28 -2.72 14.78
N CYS A 157 -6.40 -1.86 13.75
CA CYS A 157 -7.64 -1.76 12.96
C CYS A 157 -7.95 -3.08 12.25
N GLY A 158 -6.94 -3.74 11.69
CA GLY A 158 -7.06 -5.07 11.11
C GLY A 158 -7.57 -6.10 12.12
N LYS A 159 -6.99 -6.14 13.34
CA LYS A 159 -7.47 -7.00 14.42
C LYS A 159 -8.93 -6.71 14.76
N TRP A 160 -9.28 -5.45 14.94
CA TRP A 160 -10.66 -5.05 15.24
C TRP A 160 -11.63 -5.50 14.14
N LEU A 161 -11.26 -5.38 12.86
CA LEU A 161 -12.08 -5.85 11.75
C LEU A 161 -12.28 -7.38 11.76
N LEU A 162 -11.28 -8.16 12.18
CA LEU A 162 -11.42 -9.60 12.36
C LEU A 162 -12.45 -9.94 13.44
N GLU A 163 -12.37 -9.28 14.59
CA GLU A 163 -13.35 -9.42 15.68
C GLU A 163 -14.76 -9.04 15.22
N GLN A 164 -14.90 -7.94 14.46
CA GLN A 164 -16.19 -7.57 13.87
C GLN A 164 -16.72 -8.59 12.87
N ALA A 165 -15.86 -9.22 12.08
CA ALA A 165 -16.27 -10.31 11.21
C ALA A 165 -16.79 -11.51 12.01
N ILE A 166 -16.15 -11.85 13.13
CA ILE A 166 -16.58 -12.93 14.03
C ILE A 166 -17.95 -12.61 14.63
N ILE A 167 -18.15 -11.38 15.14
CA ILE A 167 -19.45 -10.91 15.64
C ILE A 167 -20.51 -10.99 14.55
N TYR A 168 -20.19 -10.51 13.34
CA TYR A 168 -21.10 -10.57 12.19
C TYR A 168 -21.48 -12.02 11.84
N HIS A 169 -20.52 -12.95 11.82
CA HIS A 169 -20.80 -14.36 11.53
C HIS A 169 -21.71 -15.01 12.59
N GLY A 170 -21.70 -14.49 13.82
CA GLY A 170 -22.57 -14.91 14.93
C GLY A 170 -23.88 -14.13 15.05
N THR A 171 -24.12 -13.11 14.22
CA THR A 171 -25.32 -12.26 14.29
C THR A 171 -26.36 -12.73 13.28
N VAL A 172 -27.64 -12.76 13.67
CA VAL A 172 -28.73 -13.18 12.77
C VAL A 172 -28.82 -12.20 11.60
N HIS A 173 -28.74 -12.73 10.38
CA HIS A 173 -28.82 -11.96 9.16
C HIS A 173 -30.26 -11.97 8.64
N GLU A 174 -30.84 -10.79 8.42
CA GLU A 174 -32.25 -10.61 8.01
C GLU A 174 -32.61 -11.47 6.79
N GLY A 175 -31.80 -11.42 5.72
CA GLY A 175 -32.04 -12.19 4.50
C GLY A 175 -31.75 -13.70 4.58
N LEU A 176 -31.20 -14.20 5.70
CA LEU A 176 -30.99 -15.63 5.93
C LEU A 176 -31.95 -16.20 6.98
N HIS A 177 -32.52 -15.34 7.84
CA HIS A 177 -33.23 -15.73 9.06
C HIS A 177 -32.40 -16.66 9.99
N SER A 178 -31.08 -16.65 9.83
CA SER A 178 -30.10 -17.37 10.64
C SER A 178 -28.80 -16.57 10.69
N THR A 179 -27.84 -16.99 11.52
CA THR A 179 -26.49 -16.40 11.46
C THR A 179 -25.73 -16.92 10.22
N PRO A 180 -24.76 -16.15 9.67
CA PRO A 180 -23.91 -16.65 8.59
C PRO A 180 -23.19 -17.96 8.94
N ARG A 181 -22.75 -18.11 10.19
CA ARG A 181 -22.16 -19.38 10.68
C ARG A 181 -23.15 -20.53 10.63
N GLN A 182 -24.39 -20.32 11.09
CA GLN A 182 -25.43 -21.34 11.03
C GLN A 182 -25.74 -21.73 9.58
N ALA A 183 -25.83 -20.76 8.68
CA ALA A 183 -26.04 -21.01 7.26
C ALA A 183 -24.88 -21.83 6.68
N TRP A 184 -23.63 -21.49 7.00
CA TRP A 184 -22.47 -22.27 6.58
C TRP A 184 -22.58 -23.73 7.01
N VAL A 185 -22.78 -23.98 8.31
CA VAL A 185 -22.92 -25.34 8.87
C VAL A 185 -24.11 -26.08 8.26
N HIS A 186 -25.23 -25.38 8.02
CA HIS A 186 -26.41 -25.96 7.39
C HIS A 186 -26.09 -26.44 5.97
N TYR A 187 -25.56 -25.59 5.10
CA TYR A 187 -25.26 -25.97 3.72
C TYR A 187 -24.12 -26.99 3.62
N ASP A 188 -23.18 -26.96 4.58
CA ASP A 188 -22.17 -28.00 4.77
C ASP A 188 -22.81 -29.37 5.03
N SER A 189 -23.77 -29.43 5.96
CA SER A 189 -24.51 -30.66 6.30
C SER A 189 -25.31 -31.25 5.13
N GLN A 190 -25.66 -30.42 4.14
CA GLN A 190 -26.36 -30.83 2.91
C GLN A 190 -25.39 -31.28 1.80
N GLY A 191 -24.07 -31.27 2.05
CA GLY A 191 -23.06 -31.61 1.06
C GLY A 191 -22.91 -30.57 -0.06
N LEU A 192 -23.33 -29.33 0.19
CA LEU A 192 -23.26 -28.24 -0.78
C LEU A 192 -21.95 -27.45 -0.73
N LEU A 193 -21.13 -27.68 0.30
CA LEU A 193 -19.75 -27.19 0.36
C LEU A 193 -18.79 -28.31 -0.07
N ASP A 194 -17.85 -27.96 -0.94
CA ASP A 194 -16.85 -28.89 -1.44
C ASP A 194 -15.56 -28.77 -0.61
N HIS A 195 -15.31 -29.73 0.27
CA HIS A 195 -14.12 -29.76 1.12
C HIS A 195 -12.82 -30.11 0.38
N GLU A 196 -12.90 -30.63 -0.85
CA GLU A 196 -11.71 -30.89 -1.66
C GLU A 196 -11.17 -29.60 -2.29
N ARG A 197 -11.98 -28.55 -2.33
CA ARG A 197 -11.63 -27.23 -2.85
C ARG A 197 -10.92 -26.39 -1.80
N VAL A 198 -9.79 -26.90 -1.34
CA VAL A 198 -8.86 -26.21 -0.43
C VAL A 198 -7.46 -26.25 -1.02
N ILE A 199 -6.62 -25.31 -0.59
CA ILE A 199 -5.20 -25.36 -0.95
C ILE A 199 -4.56 -26.48 -0.15
N ARG A 200 -4.12 -27.52 -0.85
CA ARG A 200 -3.41 -28.62 -0.18
C ARG A 200 -2.04 -28.15 0.29
N PRO A 201 -1.49 -28.73 1.38
CA PRO A 201 -0.18 -28.35 1.89
C PRO A 201 0.95 -28.40 0.85
N ASP A 202 0.92 -29.35 -0.08
CA ASP A 202 1.89 -29.49 -1.18
C ASP A 202 1.79 -28.37 -2.24
N GLN A 203 0.65 -27.69 -2.31
CA GLN A 203 0.38 -26.63 -3.28
C GLN A 203 0.49 -25.22 -2.69
N GLN A 204 0.61 -25.09 -1.37
CA GLN A 204 0.66 -23.82 -0.65
C GLN A 204 1.69 -22.84 -1.24
N LYS A 205 2.92 -23.32 -1.45
CA LYS A 205 3.99 -22.55 -2.09
C LYS A 205 3.58 -22.00 -3.45
N ARG A 206 2.96 -22.84 -4.29
CA ARG A 206 2.55 -22.44 -5.63
C ARG A 206 1.45 -21.38 -5.58
N PHE A 207 0.50 -21.53 -4.66
CA PHE A 207 -0.59 -20.57 -4.47
C PHE A 207 -0.04 -19.20 -4.06
N GLU A 208 0.85 -19.18 -3.09
CA GLU A 208 1.52 -17.96 -2.66
C GLU A 208 2.22 -17.27 -3.84
N ILE A 209 3.05 -17.98 -4.60
CA ILE A 209 3.72 -17.40 -5.77
C ILE A 209 2.73 -16.81 -6.79
N ASP A 210 1.58 -17.46 -6.99
CA ASP A 210 0.57 -17.04 -7.96
C ASP A 210 -0.23 -15.80 -7.53
N PHE A 211 -0.40 -15.56 -6.21
CA PHE A 211 -1.29 -14.51 -5.67
C PHE A 211 -0.60 -13.43 -4.81
N LEU A 212 0.66 -13.62 -4.42
CA LEU A 212 1.38 -12.63 -3.61
C LEU A 212 1.83 -11.41 -4.40
N ALA A 213 2.07 -10.33 -3.66
CA ALA A 213 2.47 -9.05 -4.22
C ALA A 213 3.89 -9.15 -4.81
N PRO A 214 4.09 -8.81 -6.09
CA PRO A 214 5.41 -8.78 -6.68
C PRO A 214 6.16 -7.50 -6.31
N SER A 215 7.49 -7.61 -6.24
CA SER A 215 8.42 -6.50 -6.24
C SER A 215 9.58 -6.81 -7.18
N TYR A 216 9.98 -5.82 -7.97
CA TYR A 216 10.97 -5.98 -9.04
C TYR A 216 12.23 -5.16 -8.75
N ASN A 217 13.23 -5.30 -9.62
CA ASN A 217 14.48 -4.53 -9.61
C ASN A 217 15.37 -4.82 -8.39
N HIS A 218 15.37 -6.08 -7.94
CA HIS A 218 16.27 -6.53 -6.87
C HIS A 218 17.57 -7.10 -7.42
N THR A 219 18.64 -7.05 -6.62
CA THR A 219 19.93 -7.64 -6.94
C THR A 219 20.32 -8.63 -5.86
N ILE A 220 20.79 -9.82 -6.25
CA ILE A 220 21.33 -10.81 -5.32
C ILE A 220 22.78 -10.43 -5.01
N GLN A 221 23.04 -10.06 -3.76
CA GLN A 221 24.36 -9.71 -3.25
C GLN A 221 24.97 -10.89 -2.48
N PRO A 222 26.27 -10.89 -2.16
CA PRO A 222 26.88 -11.94 -1.32
C PRO A 222 26.22 -12.09 0.06
N TYR A 223 25.62 -11.02 0.57
CA TYR A 223 24.86 -11.03 1.83
C TYR A 223 23.35 -11.29 1.62
N GLY A 224 22.92 -11.64 0.41
CA GLY A 224 21.52 -11.86 0.05
C GLY A 224 20.83 -10.67 -0.64
N ILE A 225 19.54 -10.50 -0.41
CA ILE A 225 18.71 -9.46 -1.05
C ILE A 225 18.29 -8.43 0.01
N ASN A 226 18.40 -7.14 -0.32
CA ASN A 226 17.83 -6.07 0.50
C ASN A 226 16.43 -5.73 0.00
N PHE A 227 15.41 -5.89 0.84
CA PHE A 227 14.05 -5.48 0.54
C PHE A 227 13.37 -4.92 1.79
N ALA A 228 12.58 -3.85 1.65
CA ALA A 228 11.83 -3.27 2.76
C ALA A 228 12.65 -3.00 4.04
N GLY A 229 13.91 -2.52 3.90
CA GLY A 229 14.80 -2.25 5.04
C GLY A 229 15.31 -3.49 5.78
N ARG A 230 15.13 -4.67 5.17
CA ARG A 230 15.51 -5.99 5.66
C ARG A 230 16.48 -6.66 4.70
N ARG A 231 17.20 -7.65 5.22
CA ARG A 231 18.10 -8.51 4.45
C ARG A 231 17.60 -9.95 4.50
N TYR A 232 17.47 -10.56 3.33
CA TYR A 232 17.00 -11.93 3.15
C TYR A 232 18.12 -12.75 2.54
N HIS A 233 18.45 -13.89 3.15
CA HIS A 233 19.51 -14.77 2.66
C HIS A 233 19.16 -16.23 2.92
N SER A 234 19.61 -17.09 2.02
CA SER A 234 19.66 -18.54 2.17
C SER A 234 20.82 -19.05 1.34
N ILE A 235 21.41 -20.18 1.72
CA ILE A 235 22.55 -20.78 1.00
C ILE A 235 22.19 -21.12 -0.46
N GLU A 236 20.90 -21.35 -0.75
CA GLU A 236 20.41 -21.61 -2.10
C GLU A 236 20.50 -20.39 -3.04
N LEU A 237 20.68 -19.17 -2.51
CA LEU A 237 20.89 -17.96 -3.31
C LEU A 237 22.33 -17.79 -3.77
N ASP A 238 23.30 -18.45 -3.12
CA ASP A 238 24.73 -18.23 -3.37
C ASP A 238 25.14 -18.47 -4.84
N PRO A 239 24.60 -19.48 -5.56
CA PRO A 239 24.89 -19.67 -6.99
C PRO A 239 24.43 -18.52 -7.90
N TYR A 240 23.56 -17.63 -7.40
CA TYR A 240 22.93 -16.56 -8.17
C TYR A 240 23.45 -15.17 -7.77
N ILE A 241 24.51 -15.09 -6.96
CA ILE A 241 25.15 -13.82 -6.59
C ILE A 241 25.53 -13.04 -7.85
N GLY A 242 25.16 -11.76 -7.89
CA GLY A 242 25.36 -10.85 -9.01
C GLY A 242 24.18 -10.77 -9.98
N ALA A 243 23.17 -11.64 -9.86
CA ALA A 243 21.94 -11.54 -10.64
C ALA A 243 21.21 -10.22 -10.34
N ARG A 244 20.78 -9.53 -11.41
CA ARG A 244 20.05 -8.25 -11.37
C ARG A 244 18.62 -8.43 -11.85
N ASP A 245 17.80 -7.42 -11.61
CA ASP A 245 16.39 -7.36 -12.03
C ASP A 245 15.57 -8.56 -11.55
N VAL A 246 15.88 -9.03 -10.34
CA VAL A 246 15.26 -10.20 -9.73
C VAL A 246 13.87 -9.82 -9.22
N GLU A 247 12.89 -10.66 -9.56
CA GLU A 247 11.51 -10.59 -9.06
C GLU A 247 11.43 -11.30 -7.71
N ILE A 248 10.76 -10.67 -6.75
CA ILE A 248 10.44 -11.26 -5.45
C ILE A 248 8.94 -11.17 -5.20
N MET A 249 8.38 -12.15 -4.50
CA MET A 249 7.02 -12.11 -3.95
C MET A 249 7.08 -12.09 -2.43
N PHE A 250 6.13 -11.40 -1.80
CA PHE A 250 6.08 -11.30 -0.34
C PHE A 250 4.65 -11.32 0.20
N GLN A 251 4.50 -11.79 1.44
CA GLN A 251 3.25 -11.73 2.17
C GLN A 251 3.05 -10.32 2.74
N PRO A 252 1.95 -9.61 2.42
CA PRO A 252 1.75 -8.25 2.92
C PRO A 252 1.60 -8.15 4.44
N TYR A 253 1.16 -9.21 5.11
CA TYR A 253 1.00 -9.21 6.57
C TYR A 253 2.24 -9.72 7.33
N ASP A 254 3.19 -10.35 6.63
CA ASP A 254 4.38 -10.96 7.24
C ASP A 254 5.62 -10.84 6.33
N LEU A 255 6.49 -9.88 6.65
CA LEU A 255 7.76 -9.64 5.96
C LEU A 255 8.94 -10.48 6.52
N ASP A 256 8.70 -11.57 7.26
CA ASP A 256 9.77 -12.44 7.76
C ASP A 256 10.37 -13.34 6.67
N SER A 257 9.75 -13.44 5.49
CA SER A 257 10.27 -14.21 4.36
C SER A 257 9.81 -13.65 3.02
N ILE A 258 10.55 -14.00 1.97
CA ILE A 258 10.20 -13.69 0.58
C ILE A 258 10.38 -14.91 -0.31
N TRP A 259 9.65 -14.93 -1.42
CA TRP A 259 9.92 -15.82 -2.54
C TRP A 259 10.81 -15.09 -3.54
N VAL A 260 11.91 -15.68 -3.97
CA VAL A 260 12.84 -15.09 -4.94
C VAL A 260 12.80 -15.90 -6.22
N MET A 261 12.48 -15.24 -7.35
CA MET A 261 12.52 -15.85 -8.66
C MET A 261 13.97 -16.00 -9.13
N VAL A 262 14.42 -17.25 -9.29
CA VAL A 262 15.69 -17.60 -9.93
C VAL A 262 15.39 -18.40 -11.21
N PRO A 263 16.36 -18.63 -12.11
CA PRO A 263 16.12 -19.37 -13.34
C PRO A 263 15.35 -20.69 -13.10
N GLY A 264 14.11 -20.74 -13.59
CA GLY A 264 13.24 -21.91 -13.55
C GLY A 264 12.51 -22.21 -12.23
N ARG A 265 12.74 -21.47 -11.13
CA ARG A 265 12.05 -21.74 -9.84
C ARG A 265 12.00 -20.53 -8.89
N PHE A 266 11.09 -20.60 -7.93
CA PHE A 266 11.08 -19.70 -6.76
C PHE A 266 11.74 -20.35 -5.54
N LEU A 267 12.63 -19.60 -4.89
CA LEU A 267 13.27 -19.96 -3.63
C LEU A 267 12.56 -19.29 -2.45
N HIS A 268 12.35 -20.03 -1.36
CA HIS A 268 11.87 -19.43 -0.12
C HIS A 268 13.07 -18.91 0.67
N VAL A 269 13.11 -17.61 0.94
CA VAL A 269 14.28 -16.98 1.54
C VAL A 269 13.85 -16.25 2.82
N PRO A 270 14.32 -16.70 4.00
CA PRO A 270 13.99 -16.06 5.25
C PRO A 270 14.71 -14.72 5.42
N CYS A 271 14.11 -13.84 6.22
CA CYS A 271 14.74 -12.62 6.70
C CYS A 271 15.81 -12.99 7.73
N ILE A 272 17.05 -12.59 7.50
CA ILE A 272 18.18 -12.83 8.41
C ILE A 272 18.55 -11.60 9.24
N TYR A 273 18.11 -10.42 8.80
CA TYR A 273 18.39 -9.16 9.50
C TYR A 273 17.31 -8.12 9.20
N THR A 274 16.83 -7.47 10.24
CA THR A 274 15.87 -6.37 10.18
C THR A 274 16.38 -5.23 11.04
N LYS A 275 16.28 -3.98 10.54
CA LYS A 275 16.55 -2.81 11.38
C LYS A 275 15.50 -2.70 12.50
N ASN A 276 15.88 -2.13 13.63
CA ASN A 276 14.95 -1.89 14.73
C ASN A 276 13.78 -1.00 14.27
N GLN A 277 12.61 -1.18 14.89
CA GLN A 277 11.39 -0.39 14.65
C GLN A 277 10.88 -0.45 13.21
N LEU A 278 10.93 -1.62 12.58
CA LEU A 278 10.26 -1.88 11.30
C LEU A 278 9.12 -2.88 11.50
N SER A 279 7.91 -2.47 11.11
CA SER A 279 6.73 -3.34 11.18
C SER A 279 6.86 -4.48 10.19
N LYS A 280 6.49 -5.70 10.61
CA LYS A 280 6.39 -6.87 9.73
C LYS A 280 5.22 -6.77 8.75
N ASN A 281 4.24 -5.91 9.04
CA ASN A 281 3.14 -5.63 8.12
C ASN A 281 3.58 -4.61 7.07
N TRP A 282 3.38 -4.93 5.79
CA TRP A 282 3.74 -4.10 4.65
C TRP A 282 3.08 -2.73 4.64
N GLU A 283 1.78 -2.64 4.93
CA GLU A 283 1.04 -1.38 4.88
C GLU A 283 1.48 -0.43 6.01
N SER A 284 1.84 -0.99 7.18
CA SER A 284 2.47 -0.24 8.27
C SER A 284 3.90 0.19 7.88
N TYR A 285 4.73 -0.74 7.40
CA TYR A 285 6.11 -0.45 6.98
C TYR A 285 6.19 0.62 5.89
N SER A 286 5.40 0.46 4.83
CA SER A 286 5.46 1.34 3.66
C SER A 286 5.00 2.75 3.99
N SER A 287 3.95 2.88 4.82
CA SER A 287 3.50 4.16 5.37
C SER A 287 4.57 4.83 6.23
N HIS A 288 5.14 4.10 7.19
CA HIS A 288 6.21 4.61 8.04
C HIS A 288 7.42 5.08 7.23
N LYS A 289 7.81 4.30 6.21
CA LYS A 289 8.92 4.64 5.31
C LYS A 289 8.63 5.89 4.49
N ALA A 290 7.44 6.00 3.91
CA ALA A 290 7.04 7.16 3.11
C ALA A 290 7.12 8.46 3.92
N LEU A 291 6.67 8.41 5.18
CA LEU A 291 6.77 9.52 6.11
C LEU A 291 8.21 9.82 6.52
N SER A 292 9.01 8.80 6.80
CA SER A 292 10.44 8.96 7.10
C SER A 292 11.15 9.67 5.93
N SER A 293 10.91 9.24 4.69
CA SER A 293 11.47 9.92 3.51
C SER A 293 10.95 11.35 3.32
N ALA A 294 9.68 11.62 3.65
CA ALA A 294 9.10 12.96 3.55
C ALA A 294 9.61 13.92 4.63
N ARG A 295 10.02 13.40 5.80
CA ARG A 295 10.62 14.18 6.91
C ARG A 295 12.06 14.61 6.65
N HIS A 296 12.76 13.98 5.69
CA HIS A 296 14.11 14.39 5.31
C HIS A 296 14.04 15.59 4.36
N VAL A 297 14.23 16.79 4.89
CA VAL A 297 14.47 18.01 4.09
C VAL A 297 15.66 17.76 3.16
N GLY A 298 15.53 18.08 1.87
CA GLY A 298 16.66 18.20 0.94
C GLY A 298 17.12 16.93 0.19
N HIS A 299 16.41 15.80 0.24
CA HIS A 299 16.87 14.57 -0.45
C HIS A 299 16.82 14.61 -2.00
N SER A 300 16.18 15.62 -2.60
CA SER A 300 16.23 15.85 -4.06
C SER A 300 17.34 16.81 -4.48
N ALA A 301 18.03 17.45 -3.53
CA ALA A 301 19.14 18.34 -3.82
C ALA A 301 20.41 17.49 -4.07
N PRO A 302 21.14 17.69 -5.18
CA PRO A 302 22.43 17.05 -5.38
C PRO A 302 23.37 17.40 -4.22
N ALA A 303 24.23 16.46 -3.83
CA ALA A 303 25.27 16.73 -2.84
C ALA A 303 26.12 17.95 -3.28
N GLY A 304 26.20 18.97 -2.43
CA GLY A 304 26.92 20.21 -2.71
C GLY A 304 26.09 21.34 -3.35
N LEU A 305 24.79 21.16 -3.57
CA LEU A 305 23.90 22.27 -3.90
C LEU A 305 23.85 23.25 -2.73
N ILE A 306 24.13 24.53 -3.01
CA ILE A 306 23.92 25.63 -2.06
C ILE A 306 22.57 26.25 -2.41
N ASP A 307 21.55 25.90 -1.63
CA ASP A 307 20.17 26.38 -1.76
C ASP A 307 19.79 27.43 -0.71
N ASP A 308 20.72 27.76 0.20
CA ASP A 308 20.57 28.78 1.23
C ASP A 308 21.04 30.16 0.75
N GLU A 309 20.16 31.17 0.86
CA GLU A 309 20.44 32.56 0.45
C GLU A 309 21.63 33.15 1.22
N HIS A 310 21.79 32.80 2.50
CA HIS A 310 22.91 33.28 3.32
C HIS A 310 24.25 32.71 2.86
N ALA A 311 24.29 31.45 2.44
CA ALA A 311 25.46 30.79 1.88
C ALA A 311 25.87 31.38 0.52
N LEU A 312 24.90 31.71 -0.35
CA LEU A 312 25.17 32.46 -1.60
C LEU A 312 25.75 33.86 -1.31
N ALA A 313 25.19 34.58 -0.34
CA ALA A 313 25.70 35.87 0.09
C ALA A 313 27.12 35.77 0.67
N ALA A 314 27.43 34.69 1.40
CA ALA A 314 28.77 34.42 1.91
C ALA A 314 29.79 34.14 0.80
N GLN A 315 29.42 33.37 -0.23
CA GLN A 315 30.28 33.16 -1.40
C GLN A 315 30.57 34.46 -2.14
N LYS A 316 29.57 35.33 -2.28
CA LYS A 316 29.76 36.64 -2.91
C LYS A 316 30.75 37.50 -2.13
N ARG A 317 30.61 37.57 -0.79
CA ARG A 317 31.57 38.28 0.08
C ARG A 317 32.99 37.72 -0.03
N GLN A 318 33.14 36.38 -0.09
CA GLN A 318 34.46 35.75 -0.27
C GLN A 318 35.09 36.11 -1.63
N ARG A 319 34.29 36.15 -2.71
CA ARG A 319 34.78 36.57 -4.04
C ARG A 319 35.19 38.03 -4.07
N GLU A 320 34.38 38.92 -3.49
CA GLU A 320 34.68 40.35 -3.39
C GLU A 320 35.98 40.57 -2.60
N LEU A 321 36.15 39.89 -1.46
CA LEU A 321 37.37 39.95 -0.66
C LEU A 321 38.59 39.41 -1.43
N ALA A 322 38.44 38.32 -2.18
CA ALA A 322 39.53 37.77 -2.99
C ALA A 322 39.98 38.75 -4.08
N VAL A 323 39.05 39.40 -4.77
CA VAL A 323 39.33 40.46 -5.76
C VAL A 323 40.00 41.65 -5.09
N GLU A 324 39.55 42.05 -3.90
CA GLU A 324 40.16 43.16 -3.16
C GLU A 324 41.60 42.84 -2.74
N VAL A 325 41.87 41.63 -2.27
CA VAL A 325 43.23 41.17 -1.91
C VAL A 325 44.14 41.09 -3.13
N GLU A 326 43.65 40.60 -4.28
CA GLU A 326 44.41 40.58 -5.53
C GLU A 326 44.70 41.98 -6.07
N THR A 327 43.72 42.89 -6.04
CA THR A 327 43.89 44.27 -6.52
C THR A 327 44.80 45.09 -5.60
N GLN A 328 44.80 44.81 -4.29
CA GLN A 328 45.76 45.41 -3.36
C GLN A 328 47.19 44.89 -3.57
N LYS A 329 47.37 43.58 -3.87
CA LYS A 329 48.68 43.02 -4.22
C LYS A 329 49.23 43.55 -5.56
N ASN A 330 48.36 43.91 -6.50
CA ASN A 330 48.75 44.42 -7.83
C ASN A 330 48.97 45.94 -7.92
N LYS A 331 48.79 46.71 -6.84
CA LYS A 331 49.14 48.15 -6.83
C LYS A 331 50.65 48.34 -6.72
N LYS A 332 51.35 48.48 -7.84
CA LYS A 332 52.71 49.08 -7.90
C LYS A 332 52.67 50.56 -7.46
N PRO A 333 53.71 51.09 -6.79
CA PRO A 333 53.75 52.51 -6.40
C PRO A 333 53.76 53.41 -7.64
N ARG A 334 52.99 54.51 -7.59
CA ARG A 334 52.79 55.44 -8.73
C ARG A 334 54.03 56.30 -8.99
N PRO A 335 54.51 56.42 -10.24
CA PRO A 335 55.38 57.52 -10.65
C PRO A 335 54.56 58.78 -11.03
N PRO A 336 55.19 59.97 -11.16
CA PRO A 336 54.50 61.26 -11.27
C PRO A 336 53.91 61.56 -12.66
N LYS A 337 53.00 62.55 -12.68
CA LYS A 337 52.20 63.07 -13.81
C LYS A 337 53.06 63.51 -15.01
N ASP A 338 52.68 63.17 -16.24
CA ASP A 338 51.80 63.98 -17.12
C ASP A 338 51.69 63.36 -18.54
N ILE A 339 50.84 63.99 -19.38
CA ILE A 339 50.75 63.95 -20.86
C ILE A 339 49.65 63.06 -21.48
N THR A 340 48.53 63.75 -21.75
CA THR A 340 47.59 63.70 -22.89
C THR A 340 47.74 62.63 -23.97
N ALA A 341 46.63 61.93 -24.28
CA ALA A 341 46.13 61.73 -25.65
C ALA A 341 44.66 61.25 -25.64
N LYS A 342 43.84 61.88 -26.49
CA LYS A 342 42.42 61.61 -26.75
C LYS A 342 42.24 60.39 -27.68
N THR A 343 40.97 60.00 -27.77
CA THR A 343 40.28 59.32 -28.90
C THR A 343 40.47 57.78 -28.93
N GLU A 344 39.47 56.95 -29.20
CA GLU A 344 38.22 57.12 -29.95
C GLU A 344 37.24 55.97 -29.63
N ARG A 345 35.94 56.21 -29.85
CA ARG A 345 34.84 55.26 -29.61
C ARG A 345 34.81 54.16 -30.67
N LEU A 346 34.40 52.94 -30.29
CA LEU A 346 33.73 52.03 -31.22
C LEU A 346 32.54 51.31 -30.57
N SER A 347 31.60 50.97 -31.45
CA SER A 347 30.17 50.86 -31.28
C SER A 347 29.65 49.48 -30.82
N THR A 348 28.45 49.56 -30.25
CA THR A 348 27.53 48.55 -29.74
C THR A 348 27.05 47.50 -30.75
N HIS A 349 26.81 46.27 -30.27
CA HIS A 349 25.73 45.38 -30.76
C HIS A 349 25.05 44.62 -29.60
N PRO A 350 23.78 44.23 -29.75
CA PRO A 350 22.81 44.20 -28.65
C PRO A 350 22.64 42.85 -27.94
N THR A 351 22.31 42.95 -26.66
CA THR A 351 21.97 41.87 -25.73
C THR A 351 20.57 41.31 -26.01
N VAL A 352 20.45 39.99 -26.24
CA VAL A 352 19.18 39.26 -26.30
C VAL A 352 18.77 38.89 -24.87
N GLN A 353 17.61 39.35 -24.42
CA GLN A 353 16.98 38.92 -23.15
C GLN A 353 15.92 37.85 -23.41
N PRO A 354 15.83 36.78 -22.60
CA PRO A 354 14.74 35.82 -22.68
C PRO A 354 13.46 36.37 -22.03
N VAL A 355 12.34 36.22 -22.73
CA VAL A 355 10.99 36.59 -22.28
C VAL A 355 10.45 35.50 -21.34
N ILE A 356 10.17 35.87 -20.09
CA ILE A 356 9.48 35.01 -19.11
C ILE A 356 7.98 35.37 -19.16
N GLY A 357 7.14 34.42 -19.57
CA GLY A 357 5.67 34.56 -19.51
C GLY A 357 5.15 34.37 -18.07
N PRO A 358 4.01 35.00 -17.70
CA PRO A 358 3.48 34.93 -16.33
C PRO A 358 2.90 33.54 -16.00
N PRO A 359 2.88 33.15 -14.72
CA PRO A 359 2.45 31.83 -14.28
C PRO A 359 0.93 31.62 -14.47
N ARG A 360 0.55 30.44 -14.96
CA ARG A 360 -0.84 29.96 -14.98
C ARG A 360 -1.23 29.49 -13.58
N ILE A 361 -2.26 30.11 -13.02
CA ILE A 361 -2.98 29.65 -11.83
C ILE A 361 -3.98 28.59 -12.27
N ILE A 362 -3.89 27.38 -11.71
CA ILE A 362 -4.94 26.36 -11.84
C ILE A 362 -5.74 26.40 -10.53
N GLU A 363 -6.94 26.97 -10.59
CA GLU A 363 -7.91 26.94 -9.51
C GLU A 363 -8.45 25.51 -9.33
N SER A 364 -8.34 24.98 -8.10
CA SER A 364 -8.99 23.73 -7.73
C SER A 364 -10.44 23.99 -7.35
N SER A 365 -11.37 23.53 -8.18
CA SER A 365 -12.81 23.58 -7.93
C SER A 365 -13.28 22.34 -7.14
N ARG A 366 -14.29 22.59 -6.30
CA ARG A 366 -14.93 21.66 -5.35
C ARG A 366 -15.77 20.55 -6.01
N GLY A 367 -15.97 19.47 -5.25
CA GLY A 367 -17.03 18.46 -5.40
C GLY A 367 -16.50 17.14 -5.97
N ALA A 368 -16.84 15.93 -5.51
CA ALA A 368 -18.01 15.45 -4.75
C ALA A 368 -17.64 14.08 -4.07
N PRO A 369 -18.57 13.38 -3.41
CA PRO A 369 -18.28 12.20 -2.60
C PRO A 369 -18.11 10.95 -3.48
N GLU A 370 -17.19 10.06 -3.14
CA GLU A 370 -17.24 8.67 -3.63
C GLU A 370 -16.39 7.75 -2.75
N VAL A 371 -17.07 7.06 -1.83
CA VAL A 371 -16.57 5.80 -1.29
C VAL A 371 -17.20 4.72 -2.16
N LEU A 372 -16.43 4.17 -3.08
CA LEU A 372 -16.77 2.93 -3.77
C LEU A 372 -15.66 1.91 -3.46
N GLN A 373 -16.04 0.94 -2.64
CA GLN A 373 -15.19 -0.18 -2.24
C GLN A 373 -15.21 -1.27 -3.32
N PRO A 374 -14.10 -1.98 -3.55
CA PRO A 374 -14.06 -3.07 -4.49
C PRO A 374 -14.80 -4.25 -3.86
N THR A 375 -15.78 -4.75 -4.60
CA THR A 375 -16.82 -5.63 -4.08
C THR A 375 -16.70 -6.98 -4.77
N LEU A 376 -16.26 -8.00 -4.03
CA LEU A 376 -16.00 -9.34 -4.56
C LEU A 376 -16.91 -10.37 -3.91
N ILE A 377 -17.78 -10.98 -4.72
CA ILE A 377 -18.75 -11.97 -4.27
C ILE A 377 -18.34 -13.32 -4.80
N ILE A 378 -18.13 -14.27 -3.89
CA ILE A 378 -17.79 -15.64 -4.20
C ILE A 378 -19.05 -16.52 -4.23
N ASP A 379 -19.13 -17.37 -5.24
CA ASP A 379 -20.04 -18.51 -5.33
C ASP A 379 -19.25 -19.82 -5.16
N ARG A 380 -19.77 -20.74 -4.33
CA ARG A 380 -19.08 -21.94 -3.81
C ARG A 380 -19.78 -23.26 -4.15
N PHE A 381 -20.73 -23.29 -5.07
CA PHE A 381 -21.54 -24.50 -5.32
C PHE A 381 -21.08 -25.42 -6.45
N LYS A 382 -21.43 -26.72 -6.31
CA LYS A 382 -21.39 -27.71 -7.40
C LYS A 382 -22.26 -27.24 -8.58
N LYS A 383 -21.72 -27.38 -9.79
CA LYS A 383 -22.43 -27.12 -11.05
C LYS A 383 -23.67 -28.00 -11.20
#